data_AF-A0A1M3HLL0-F1
#
_entry.id   AF-A0A1M3HLL0-F1
#
_cell.length_a   1.000
_cell.length_b   1.000
_cell.length_c   1.000
_cell.angle_alpha   90.00
_cell.angle_beta   90.00
_cell.angle_gamma   90.00
#
_symmetry.space_group_name_H-M   'P 1'
#
loop_
_entity.id
_entity.type
_entity.pdbx_description
1 polymer ?
#
loop_
_entity_poly.entity_id
_entity_poly.type
_entity_poly.pdbx_seq_one_letter_code
_entity_poly.pdbx_strand_id
1 'polypeptide(L)'
;MDAKFFVGVIFAAVLVAFLMVSFFKKNDLSHSQYNTLHFLTALCGGCAGWFISGSALFNLSTTIGQTGTLAVSGTAGAALFFTVWFGYPKRDPPPPPDGLSFSVAPGTTFEAMANIIVETGKKFVQFENFSAAQLKAVLTEREVHATGVGDALAKLKYLNPSLPGYTVKVKGDLFTLKAK
;
A
#
# COMPACT_ATOMS: atom_id res chain seq x y z
N MET A 1 -10.86 32.21 32.95
CA MET A 1 -10.50 31.35 31.82
C MET A 1 -10.50 32.23 30.57
N ASP A 2 -9.37 32.32 29.87
CA ASP A 2 -9.23 33.23 28.73
C ASP A 2 -10.03 32.75 27.52
N ALA A 3 -10.64 33.68 26.78
CA ALA A 3 -11.44 33.39 25.58
C ALA A 3 -10.69 32.53 24.55
N LYS A 4 -9.36 32.64 24.49
CA LYS A 4 -8.47 31.86 23.63
C LYS A 4 -8.50 30.35 23.94
N PHE A 5 -8.66 29.98 25.22
CA PHE A 5 -8.76 28.59 25.65
C PHE A 5 -10.08 27.96 25.16
N PHE A 6 -11.18 28.70 25.28
CA PHE A 6 -12.51 28.22 24.87
C PHE A 6 -12.61 28.00 23.35
N VAL A 7 -12.00 28.88 22.56
CA VAL A 7 -11.91 28.74 21.10
C VAL A 7 -11.12 27.47 20.71
N GLY A 8 -10.03 27.18 21.41
CA GLY A 8 -9.24 25.96 21.17
C GLY A 8 -10.01 24.67 21.48
N VAL A 9 -10.77 24.66 22.59
CA VAL A 9 -11.60 23.50 22.99
C VAL A 9 -12.73 23.25 21.99
N ILE A 10 -13.42 24.30 21.54
CA ILE A 10 -14.48 24.18 20.53
C ILE A 10 -13.91 23.64 19.21
N PHE A 11 -12.78 24.19 18.75
CA PHE A 11 -12.15 23.74 17.51
C PHE A 11 -11.75 22.26 17.58
N ALA A 12 -11.15 21.81 18.69
CA ALA A 12 -10.81 20.41 18.89
C ALA A 12 -12.05 19.50 18.92
N ALA A 13 -13.12 19.91 19.61
CA ALA A 13 -14.36 19.14 19.67
C ALA A 13 -15.03 18.98 18.29
N VAL A 14 -15.08 20.06 17.50
CA VAL A 14 -15.61 20.04 16.13
C VAL A 14 -14.77 19.12 15.24
N LEU A 15 -13.45 19.16 15.39
CA LEU A 15 -12.54 18.36 14.59
C LEU A 15 -12.62 16.86 14.93
N VAL A 16 -12.76 16.52 16.22
CA VAL A 16 -13.00 15.13 16.66
C VAL A 16 -14.35 14.62 16.15
N ALA A 17 -15.41 15.43 16.22
CA ALA A 17 -16.72 15.07 15.69
C ALA A 17 -16.66 14.85 14.17
N PHE A 18 -15.94 15.71 13.44
CA PHE A 18 -15.71 15.55 12.00
C PHE A 18 -14.97 14.25 11.68
N LEU A 19 -13.92 13.91 12.44
CA LEU A 19 -13.19 12.64 12.30
C LEU A 19 -14.11 11.43 12.55
N MET A 20 -14.87 11.42 13.65
CA MET A 20 -15.82 10.33 13.93
C MET A 20 -16.82 10.15 12.79
N VAL A 21 -17.44 11.23 12.30
CA VAL A 21 -18.39 11.16 11.17
C VAL A 21 -17.69 10.67 9.90
N SER A 22 -16.47 11.11 9.62
CA SER A 22 -15.70 10.65 8.45
C SER A 22 -15.37 9.15 8.51
N PHE A 23 -15.10 8.61 9.70
CA PHE A 23 -14.84 7.18 9.89
C PHE A 23 -16.10 6.31 9.74
N PHE A 24 -17.24 6.76 10.27
CA PHE A 24 -18.48 5.97 10.24
C PHE A 24 -19.24 6.04 8.91
N LYS A 25 -19.04 7.08 8.09
CA LYS A 25 -19.86 7.31 6.89
C LYS A 25 -19.23 6.86 5.57
N LYS A 26 -17.96 6.45 5.53
CA LYS A 26 -17.28 6.02 4.29
C LYS A 26 -16.56 4.68 4.46
N ASN A 27 -17.23 3.59 4.05
CA ASN A 27 -16.62 2.27 3.94
C ASN A 27 -15.59 2.14 2.80
N ASP A 28 -15.52 3.11 1.88
CA ASP A 28 -14.54 3.15 0.77
C ASP A 28 -13.72 4.43 0.78
N LEU A 29 -12.81 4.56 1.75
CA LEU A 29 -11.78 5.60 1.72
C LEU A 29 -10.66 5.21 0.75
N SER A 30 -10.43 6.07 -0.25
CA SER A 30 -9.31 5.98 -1.21
C SER A 30 -7.95 6.03 -0.48
N HIS A 31 -6.91 5.45 -1.09
CA HIS A 31 -5.56 5.33 -0.51
C HIS A 31 -4.98 6.67 -0.03
N SER A 32 -5.20 7.74 -0.81
CA SER A 32 -4.79 9.10 -0.45
C SER A 32 -5.57 9.66 0.75
N GLN A 33 -6.86 9.32 0.85
CA GLN A 33 -7.72 9.74 1.95
C GLN A 33 -7.37 9.01 3.25
N TYR A 34 -6.96 7.73 3.19
CA TYR A 34 -6.51 6.98 4.35
C TYR A 34 -5.20 7.56 4.93
N ASN A 35 -4.21 7.85 4.09
CA ASN A 35 -2.96 8.47 4.54
C ASN A 35 -3.19 9.88 5.09
N THR A 36 -4.08 10.66 4.46
CA THR A 36 -4.46 11.98 4.96
C THR A 36 -5.14 11.87 6.33
N LEU A 37 -6.05 10.91 6.50
CA LEU A 37 -6.77 10.69 7.76
C LEU A 37 -5.82 10.21 8.87
N HIS A 38 -4.88 9.31 8.54
CA HIS A 38 -3.85 8.85 9.48
C HIS A 38 -2.91 9.97 9.92
N PHE A 39 -2.50 10.84 8.99
CA PHE A 39 -1.73 12.03 9.32
C PHE A 39 -2.54 13.00 10.19
N LEU A 40 -3.82 13.20 9.87
CA LEU A 40 -4.69 14.09 10.64
C LEU A 40 -4.91 13.57 12.07
N THR A 41 -5.16 12.27 12.27
CA THR A 41 -5.33 11.69 13.61
C THR A 41 -4.04 11.76 14.43
N ALA A 42 -2.89 11.51 13.81
CA ALA A 42 -1.58 11.68 14.44
C ALA A 42 -1.31 13.15 14.85
N LEU A 43 -1.65 14.09 13.97
CA LEU A 43 -1.54 15.53 14.23
C LEU A 43 -2.49 15.97 15.37
N CYS A 44 -3.70 15.41 15.42
CA CYS A 44 -4.65 15.68 16.51
C CYS A 44 -4.18 15.11 17.84
N GLY A 45 -3.61 13.89 17.85
CA GLY A 45 -2.99 13.31 19.03
C GLY A 45 -1.81 14.14 19.53
N GLY A 46 -0.96 14.62 18.61
CA GLY A 46 0.14 15.53 18.91
C GLY A 46 -0.32 16.88 19.48
N CYS A 47 -1.32 17.51 18.86
CA CYS A 47 -1.91 18.76 19.36
C CYS A 47 -2.56 18.57 20.74
N ALA A 48 -3.30 17.48 20.96
CA ALA A 48 -3.89 17.18 22.28
C ALA A 48 -2.79 17.00 23.34
N GLY A 49 -1.73 16.25 23.03
CA GLY A 49 -0.56 16.10 23.89
C GLY A 49 0.12 17.44 24.19
N TRP A 50 0.29 18.28 23.18
CA TRP A 50 0.85 19.62 23.33
C TRP A 50 -0.03 20.56 24.16
N PHE A 51 -1.35 20.52 24.02
CA PHE A 51 -2.24 21.35 24.84
C PHE A 51 -2.27 20.90 26.31
N ILE A 52 -2.25 19.60 26.58
CA ILE A 52 -2.20 19.07 27.95
C ILE A 52 -0.81 19.34 28.56
N SER A 53 0.27 19.16 27.80
CA SER A 53 1.63 19.50 28.25
C SER A 53 1.86 21.00 28.40
N GLY A 54 1.36 21.81 27.46
CA GLY A 54 1.49 23.27 27.44
C GLY A 54 0.68 23.97 28.53
N SER A 55 -0.51 23.46 28.87
CA SER A 55 -1.26 23.91 30.04
C SER A 55 -0.59 23.51 31.36
N ALA A 56 0.10 22.37 31.40
CA ALA A 56 0.94 22.00 32.52
C ALA A 56 2.20 22.89 32.62
N LEU A 57 2.74 23.36 31.49
CA LEU A 57 3.89 24.28 31.41
C LEU A 57 3.51 25.72 31.82
N PHE A 58 2.30 26.16 31.47
CA PHE A 58 1.77 27.46 31.91
C PHE A 58 1.41 27.48 33.40
N ASN A 59 0.95 26.35 33.98
CA ASN A 59 0.76 26.23 35.43
C ASN A 59 2.08 26.08 36.20
N LEU A 60 3.17 25.66 35.54
CA LEU A 60 4.52 25.60 36.10
C LEU A 60 5.07 27.00 36.44
N SER A 61 4.68 28.03 35.69
CA SER A 61 5.07 29.41 35.99
C SER A 61 4.48 29.94 37.29
N THR A 62 3.45 29.29 37.85
CA THR A 62 2.74 29.76 39.04
C THR A 62 3.05 28.94 40.29
N THR A 63 3.49 27.67 40.16
CA THR A 63 3.78 26.81 41.32
C THR A 63 4.95 25.86 41.04
N ILE A 64 6.13 26.22 41.55
CA ILE A 64 7.34 25.39 41.58
C ILE A 64 7.07 24.20 42.52
N GLY A 65 6.58 23.08 41.98
CA GLY A 65 6.30 21.88 42.79
C GLY A 65 5.64 20.70 42.06
N GLN A 66 5.26 20.85 40.79
CA GLN A 66 4.49 19.85 40.04
C GLN A 66 5.25 19.28 38.82
N THR A 67 6.52 18.91 39.01
CA THR A 67 7.33 18.29 37.95
C THR A 67 6.78 16.94 37.47
N GLY A 68 6.04 16.22 38.33
CA GLY A 68 5.45 14.92 38.00
C GLY A 68 4.28 14.97 37.01
N THR A 69 3.41 15.98 37.08
CA THR A 69 2.22 16.11 36.22
C THR A 69 2.56 16.48 34.77
N LEU A 70 3.69 17.16 34.54
CA LEU A 70 4.24 17.44 33.20
C LEU A 70 4.80 16.20 32.52
N ALA A 71 5.51 15.35 33.25
CA ALA A 71 6.04 14.11 32.72
C ALA A 71 4.90 13.17 32.30
N VAL A 72 3.82 13.11 33.09
CA VAL A 72 2.65 12.24 32.84
C VAL A 72 1.82 12.73 31.65
N SER A 73 1.63 14.04 31.46
CA SER A 73 0.85 14.56 30.32
C SER A 73 1.58 14.45 28.98
N GLY A 74 2.88 14.72 28.95
CA GLY A 74 3.71 14.54 27.75
C GLY A 74 3.82 13.06 27.34
N THR A 75 3.97 12.16 28.31
CA THR A 75 3.99 10.71 28.05
C THR A 75 2.62 10.18 27.62
N ALA A 76 1.51 10.72 28.13
CA ALA A 76 0.17 10.35 27.67
C ALA A 76 -0.06 10.75 26.20
N GLY A 77 0.39 11.95 25.79
CA GLY A 77 0.32 12.40 24.40
C GLY A 77 1.18 11.54 23.46
N ALA A 78 2.41 11.23 23.87
CA ALA A 78 3.30 10.34 23.12
C ALA A 78 2.73 8.91 23.05
N ALA A 79 2.18 8.39 24.15
CA ALA A 79 1.57 7.07 24.19
C ALA A 79 0.36 6.98 23.26
N LEU A 80 -0.52 8.00 23.24
CA LEU A 80 -1.64 8.05 22.29
C LEU A 80 -1.18 8.17 20.83
N PHE A 81 -0.12 8.94 20.56
CA PHE A 81 0.47 8.99 19.23
C PHE A 81 0.99 7.61 18.80
N PHE A 82 1.74 6.93 19.67
CA PHE A 82 2.30 5.62 19.36
C PHE A 82 1.26 4.52 19.30
N THR A 83 0.21 4.54 20.13
CA THR A 83 -0.88 3.55 20.04
C THR A 83 -1.70 3.72 18.78
N VAL A 84 -1.92 4.94 18.31
CA VAL A 84 -2.57 5.20 17.02
C VAL A 84 -1.63 4.80 15.87
N TRP A 85 -0.37 5.22 15.92
CA TRP A 85 0.61 4.94 14.87
C TRP A 85 0.89 3.44 14.69
N PHE A 86 1.03 2.69 15.78
CA PHE A 86 1.35 1.26 15.74
C PHE A 86 0.12 0.34 15.80
N GLY A 87 -1.00 0.80 16.38
CA GLY A 87 -2.23 0.04 16.52
C GLY A 87 -3.20 0.19 15.33
N TYR A 88 -2.94 1.11 14.40
CA TYR A 88 -3.72 1.19 13.17
C TYR A 88 -3.54 -0.09 12.35
N PRO A 89 -4.63 -0.77 11.97
CA PRO A 89 -4.55 -1.98 11.16
C PRO A 89 -3.92 -1.59 9.82
N LYS A 90 -2.75 -2.17 9.54
CA LYS A 90 -2.09 -2.07 8.24
C LYS A 90 -3.09 -2.60 7.21
N ARG A 91 -3.69 -1.71 6.43
CA ARG A 91 -4.49 -2.12 5.29
C ARG A 91 -3.52 -2.79 4.32
N ASP A 92 -3.86 -4.00 3.87
CA ASP A 92 -3.12 -4.65 2.80
C ASP A 92 -2.99 -3.65 1.63
N PRO A 93 -1.81 -3.57 0.99
CA PRO A 93 -1.64 -2.70 -0.16
C PRO A 93 -2.77 -2.99 -1.17
N PRO A 94 -3.38 -1.96 -1.77
CA PRO A 94 -4.40 -2.16 -2.79
C PRO A 94 -3.81 -3.09 -3.86
N PRO A 95 -4.62 -3.99 -4.44
CA PRO A 95 -4.17 -4.74 -5.61
C PRO A 95 -3.60 -3.72 -6.62
N PRO A 96 -2.39 -3.95 -7.15
CA PRO A 96 -1.74 -2.99 -8.03
C PRO A 96 -2.68 -2.59 -9.17
N PRO A 97 -2.82 -1.28 -9.47
CA PRO A 97 -3.72 -0.83 -10.53
C PRO A 97 -3.21 -1.37 -11.87
N ASP A 98 -4.16 -1.87 -12.66
CA ASP A 98 -4.01 -2.43 -14.00
C ASP A 98 -3.23 -3.74 -14.07
N GLY A 99 -3.92 -4.83 -13.70
CA GLY A 99 -3.51 -6.15 -14.13
C GLY A 99 -3.43 -6.19 -15.67
N LEU A 100 -2.27 -6.60 -16.19
CA LEU A 100 -2.03 -6.83 -17.61
C LEU A 100 -3.04 -7.90 -18.07
N SER A 101 -4.06 -7.44 -18.78
CA SER A 101 -5.12 -8.28 -19.33
C SER A 101 -4.88 -8.41 -20.81
N PHE A 102 -4.67 -9.63 -21.28
CA PHE A 102 -4.40 -9.90 -22.67
C PHE A 102 -5.25 -11.08 -23.14
N SER A 103 -5.72 -10.98 -24.38
CA SER A 103 -6.39 -12.07 -25.09
C SER A 103 -5.37 -12.76 -25.98
N VAL A 104 -5.29 -14.08 -25.85
CA VAL A 104 -4.39 -14.90 -26.66
C VAL A 104 -5.10 -15.24 -27.96
N ALA A 105 -4.65 -14.66 -29.08
CA ALA A 105 -5.20 -14.94 -30.39
C ALA A 105 -5.02 -16.43 -30.77
N PRO A 106 -5.98 -17.03 -31.49
CA PRO A 106 -5.89 -18.42 -31.91
C PRO A 106 -4.67 -18.65 -32.80
N GLY A 107 -3.91 -19.72 -32.54
CA GLY A 107 -2.70 -20.05 -33.29
C GLY A 107 -1.42 -19.35 -32.81
N THR A 108 -1.49 -18.53 -31.75
CA THR A 108 -0.29 -17.86 -31.21
C THR A 108 0.64 -18.87 -30.54
N THR A 109 1.93 -18.80 -30.86
CA THR A 109 2.95 -19.65 -30.24
C THR A 109 3.39 -19.11 -28.88
N PHE A 110 3.90 -19.99 -28.02
CA PHE A 110 4.46 -19.61 -26.72
C PHE A 110 5.54 -18.52 -26.83
N GLU A 111 6.46 -18.66 -27.78
CA GLU A 111 7.53 -17.67 -28.03
C GLU A 111 6.97 -16.31 -28.46
N ALA A 112 6.03 -16.29 -29.42
CA ALA A 112 5.42 -15.05 -29.89
C ALA A 112 4.69 -14.32 -28.75
N MET A 113 3.94 -15.06 -27.94
CA MET A 113 3.20 -14.49 -26.82
C MET A 113 4.12 -13.93 -25.73
N ALA A 114 5.19 -14.67 -25.39
CA ALA A 114 6.18 -14.20 -24.43
C ALA A 114 6.89 -12.93 -24.91
N ASN A 115 7.20 -12.82 -26.21
CA ASN A 115 7.75 -11.59 -26.79
C ASN A 115 6.76 -10.42 -26.67
N ILE A 116 5.49 -10.60 -27.04
CA ILE A 116 4.46 -9.54 -26.97
C ILE A 116 4.29 -9.00 -25.54
N ILE A 117 4.22 -9.89 -24.55
CA ILE A 117 4.05 -9.50 -23.14
C ILE A 117 5.25 -8.67 -22.66
N VAL A 118 6.46 -9.03 -23.12
CA VAL A 118 7.70 -8.39 -22.68
C VAL A 118 7.97 -7.07 -23.44
N GLU A 119 7.57 -6.98 -24.70
CA GLU A 119 7.57 -5.75 -25.50
C GLU A 119 6.64 -4.68 -24.91
N THR A 120 5.50 -5.08 -24.36
CA THR A 120 4.59 -4.18 -23.63
C THR A 120 5.32 -3.47 -22.48
N GLY A 121 6.28 -4.15 -21.86
CA GLY A 121 7.13 -3.61 -20.80
C GLY A 121 8.43 -2.96 -21.27
N LYS A 122 8.68 -2.84 -22.60
CA LYS A 122 9.96 -2.42 -23.20
C LYS A 122 11.18 -3.21 -22.69
N LYS A 123 11.00 -4.52 -22.48
CA LYS A 123 12.01 -5.41 -21.92
C LYS A 123 12.42 -6.48 -22.93
N PHE A 124 13.36 -7.34 -22.55
CA PHE A 124 13.83 -8.47 -23.37
C PHE A 124 13.54 -9.80 -22.69
N VAL A 125 13.33 -10.85 -23.50
CA VAL A 125 13.09 -12.21 -23.03
C VAL A 125 14.19 -13.14 -23.54
N GLN A 126 14.66 -14.03 -22.67
CA GLN A 126 15.62 -15.07 -23.01
C GLN A 126 15.08 -16.43 -22.56
N PHE A 127 15.07 -17.38 -23.48
CA PHE A 127 14.62 -18.75 -23.21
C PHE A 127 15.83 -19.65 -22.97
N GLU A 128 15.90 -20.27 -21.80
CA GLU A 128 16.90 -21.27 -21.44
C GLU A 128 16.27 -22.65 -21.32
N ASN A 129 16.90 -23.66 -21.90
CA ASN A 129 16.49 -25.08 -21.85
C ASN A 129 15.12 -25.39 -22.49
N PHE A 130 14.59 -24.53 -23.35
CA PHE A 130 13.39 -24.84 -24.13
C PHE A 130 13.75 -25.54 -25.44
N SER A 131 13.00 -26.57 -25.81
CA SER A 131 13.12 -27.18 -27.13
C SER A 131 12.41 -26.35 -28.20
N ALA A 132 12.82 -26.48 -29.47
CA ALA A 132 12.16 -25.78 -30.58
C ALA A 132 10.66 -26.15 -30.70
N ALA A 133 10.28 -27.37 -30.32
CA ALA A 133 8.89 -27.81 -30.29
C ALA A 133 8.08 -27.11 -29.18
N GLN A 134 8.70 -26.85 -28.03
CA GLN A 134 8.06 -26.14 -26.92
C GLN A 134 7.89 -24.65 -27.21
N LEU A 135 8.88 -24.01 -27.84
CA LEU A 135 8.79 -22.60 -28.24
C LEU A 135 7.67 -22.37 -29.27
N LYS A 136 7.47 -23.34 -30.17
CA LYS A 136 6.42 -23.34 -31.18
C LYS A 136 5.09 -23.94 -30.70
N ALA A 137 4.96 -24.27 -29.41
CA ALA A 137 3.73 -24.81 -28.88
C ALA A 137 2.61 -23.76 -28.98
N VAL A 138 1.48 -24.13 -29.59
CA VAL A 138 0.33 -23.24 -29.79
C VAL A 138 -0.42 -23.08 -28.49
N LEU A 139 -0.67 -21.85 -28.05
CA LEU A 139 -1.39 -21.58 -26.82
C LEU A 139 -2.90 -21.71 -27.04
N THR A 140 -3.61 -22.15 -26.00
CA THR A 140 -5.08 -22.18 -26.01
C THR A 140 -5.61 -20.75 -25.88
N GLU A 141 -6.60 -20.41 -26.70
CA GLU A 141 -7.29 -19.12 -26.65
C GLU A 141 -7.95 -18.95 -25.27
N ARG A 142 -7.50 -17.92 -24.55
CA ARG A 142 -8.04 -17.56 -23.25
C ARG A 142 -7.66 -16.13 -22.91
N GLU A 143 -8.54 -15.45 -22.19
CA GLU A 143 -8.19 -14.21 -21.51
C GLU A 143 -7.38 -14.53 -20.26
N VAL A 144 -6.23 -13.87 -20.11
CA VAL A 144 -5.36 -14.02 -18.95
C VAL A 144 -5.22 -12.66 -18.28
N HIS A 145 -5.61 -12.63 -17.00
CA HIS A 145 -5.38 -11.49 -16.12
C HIS A 145 -4.13 -11.76 -15.29
N ALA A 146 -3.13 -10.89 -15.40
CA ALA A 146 -1.89 -10.99 -14.65
C ALA A 146 -1.60 -9.69 -13.88
N THR A 147 -0.95 -9.77 -12.72
CA THR A 147 -0.61 -8.57 -11.94
C THR A 147 0.63 -7.83 -12.48
N GLY A 148 1.32 -8.40 -13.46
CA GLY A 148 2.46 -7.79 -14.15
C GLY A 148 3.10 -8.75 -15.15
N VAL A 149 4.12 -8.28 -15.87
CA VAL A 149 4.82 -9.03 -16.95
C VAL A 149 5.36 -10.38 -16.46
N GLY A 150 5.95 -10.44 -15.25
CA GLY A 150 6.47 -11.70 -14.69
C GLY A 150 5.38 -12.73 -14.38
N ASP A 151 4.24 -12.28 -13.84
CA ASP A 151 3.08 -13.13 -13.56
C ASP A 151 2.40 -13.58 -14.87
N ALA A 152 2.31 -12.69 -15.86
CA ALA A 152 1.81 -12.99 -17.20
C ALA A 152 2.63 -14.10 -17.85
N LEU A 153 3.97 -13.96 -17.84
CA LEU A 153 4.88 -14.98 -18.33
C LEU A 153 4.71 -16.29 -17.55
N ALA A 154 4.59 -16.25 -16.21
CA ALA A 154 4.41 -17.46 -15.42
C ALA A 154 3.08 -18.19 -15.69
N LYS A 155 2.05 -17.45 -16.11
CA LYS A 155 0.71 -18.00 -16.41
C LYS A 155 0.62 -18.68 -17.77
N LEU A 156 1.51 -18.38 -18.72
CA LEU A 156 1.51 -19.00 -20.04
C LEU A 156 1.61 -20.54 -20.00
N LYS A 157 2.29 -21.11 -18.99
CA LYS A 157 2.40 -22.58 -18.84
C LYS A 157 1.05 -23.28 -18.64
N TYR A 158 0.04 -22.57 -18.14
CA TYR A 158 -1.29 -23.13 -17.92
C TYR A 158 -2.16 -23.10 -19.18
N LEU A 159 -1.70 -22.43 -20.24
CA LEU A 159 -2.42 -22.34 -21.52
C LEU A 159 -2.07 -23.46 -22.49
N ASN A 160 -1.00 -24.22 -22.22
CA ASN A 160 -0.66 -25.40 -23.01
C ASN A 160 0.01 -26.46 -22.11
N PRO A 161 -0.62 -27.64 -21.94
CA PRO A 161 -0.08 -28.72 -21.10
C PRO A 161 1.22 -29.35 -21.63
N SER A 162 1.57 -29.12 -22.89
CA SER A 162 2.83 -29.58 -23.49
C SER A 162 4.05 -28.75 -23.07
N LEU A 163 3.85 -27.61 -22.39
CA LEU A 163 4.94 -26.80 -21.88
C LEU A 163 5.52 -27.38 -20.58
N PRO A 164 6.84 -27.48 -20.44
CA PRO A 164 7.46 -27.91 -19.19
C PRO A 164 7.23 -26.86 -18.10
N GLY A 165 7.33 -27.27 -16.84
CA GLY A 165 7.38 -26.31 -15.75
C GLY A 165 8.63 -25.44 -15.89
N TYR A 166 8.50 -24.12 -15.92
CA TYR A 166 9.63 -23.20 -15.95
C TYR A 166 9.58 -22.18 -14.81
N THR A 167 10.72 -21.54 -14.59
CA THR A 167 10.88 -20.44 -13.62
C THR A 167 11.20 -19.16 -14.37
N VAL A 168 10.57 -18.06 -13.98
CA VAL A 168 10.85 -16.72 -14.51
C VAL A 168 11.83 -16.02 -13.56
N LYS A 169 12.99 -15.61 -14.06
CA LYS A 169 13.96 -14.79 -13.32
C LYS A 169 14.04 -13.41 -13.96
N VAL A 170 14.09 -12.37 -13.14
CA VAL A 170 14.22 -10.98 -13.59
C VAL A 170 15.61 -10.48 -13.22
N LYS A 171 16.36 -9.99 -14.21
CA LYS A 171 17.65 -9.33 -14.02
C LYS A 171 17.63 -8.00 -14.79
N GLY A 172 17.30 -6.92 -14.10
CA GLY A 172 17.12 -5.61 -14.73
C GLY A 172 16.00 -5.64 -15.77
N ASP A 173 16.35 -5.39 -17.03
CA ASP A 173 15.43 -5.38 -18.17
C ASP A 173 15.33 -6.71 -18.92
N LEU A 174 16.02 -7.75 -18.43
CA LEU A 174 16.00 -9.08 -19.02
C LEU A 174 15.15 -10.04 -18.17
N PHE A 175 14.16 -10.67 -18.81
CA PHE A 175 13.43 -11.81 -18.28
C PHE A 175 14.03 -13.11 -18.82
N THR A 176 14.55 -13.94 -17.93
CA THR A 176 15.05 -15.28 -18.28
C THR A 176 14.00 -16.31 -17.89
N LEU A 177 13.42 -17.01 -18.87
CA LEU A 177 12.58 -18.18 -18.64
C LEU A 177 13.46 -19.41 -18.72
N LYS A 178 13.52 -20.19 -17.64
CA LYS A 178 14.30 -21.43 -17.59
C LYS A 178 13.39 -22.63 -17.38
N ALA A 179 13.34 -23.52 -18.37
CA ALA A 179 12.64 -24.81 -18.25
C ALA A 179 13.34 -25.70 -17.20
N LYS A 180 12.54 -26.40 -16.40
CA LYS A 180 12.99 -27.42 -15.45
C LYS A 180 13.28 -28.75 -16.14
#